data_AF-A0A8T5RGT9-F1
#
_entry.id   AF-A0A8T5RGT9-F1
#
_cell.length_a   1.000
_cell.length_b   1.000
_cell.length_c   1.000
_cell.angle_alpha   90.00
_cell.angle_beta   90.00
_cell.angle_gamma   90.00
#
_symmetry.space_group_name_H-M   'P 1'
#
loop_
_entity.id
_entity.type
_entity.pdbx_description
1 polymer ?
#
loop_
_entity_poly.entity_id
_entity_poly.type
_entity_poly.pdbx_seq_one_letter_code
_entity_poly.pdbx_strand_id
1 'polypeptide(L)'
;MSSSKVKKNIVKVKNQSRDDIRRKVKDFATEKIAYSGYLLYIWNSEKLAMELKPMVSIEPTIQIRSTKEIFQVGIPAGILNGKPLFVAVRGIPYTVEMDLTQTKIKDGFKTLLTLKGYSASEIEAKLNSIYINRIFRAKVLSRNMLILWILSLITSVLITSMGFMVYIMAID
;
A
#
# COMPACT_ATOMS: atom_id res chain seq x y z
N MET A 1 -13.32 -28.64 -42.53
CA MET A 1 -13.15 -28.26 -41.11
C MET A 1 -11.84 -27.50 -40.99
N SER A 2 -11.88 -26.16 -40.95
CA SER A 2 -10.70 -25.29 -40.98
C SER A 2 -10.37 -24.80 -39.57
N SER A 3 -9.24 -25.24 -39.03
CA SER A 3 -8.67 -24.79 -37.76
C SER A 3 -8.05 -23.41 -37.94
N SER A 4 -8.76 -22.35 -37.52
CA SER A 4 -8.21 -20.99 -37.53
C SER A 4 -7.17 -20.83 -36.41
N LYS A 5 -5.89 -20.69 -36.81
CA LYS A 5 -4.79 -20.30 -35.92
C LYS A 5 -5.03 -18.86 -35.45
N VAL A 6 -5.48 -18.69 -34.20
CA VAL A 6 -5.59 -17.39 -33.53
C VAL A 6 -4.19 -16.83 -33.26
N LYS A 7 -3.75 -15.86 -34.07
CA LYS A 7 -2.53 -15.07 -33.82
C LYS A 7 -2.76 -14.13 -32.63
N LYS A 8 -2.17 -14.47 -31.48
CA LYS A 8 -2.08 -13.59 -30.30
C LYS A 8 -1.10 -12.45 -30.57
N ASN A 9 -1.59 -11.24 -30.82
CA ASN A 9 -0.76 -10.04 -30.81
C ASN A 9 -0.59 -9.55 -29.38
N ILE A 10 0.53 -9.91 -28.77
CA ILE A 10 0.96 -9.38 -27.47
C ILE A 10 1.52 -7.98 -27.70
N VAL A 11 0.74 -6.95 -27.40
CA VAL A 11 1.27 -5.59 -27.34
C VAL A 11 2.08 -5.49 -26.06
N LYS A 12 3.42 -5.48 -26.19
CA LYS A 12 4.32 -5.16 -25.07
C LYS A 12 4.04 -3.73 -24.64
N VAL A 13 3.43 -3.57 -23.47
CA VAL A 13 3.42 -2.29 -22.74
C VAL A 13 4.88 -1.90 -22.59
N LYS A 14 5.28 -0.73 -23.12
CA LYS A 14 6.60 -0.15 -22.83
C LYS A 14 6.72 -0.14 -21.31
N ASN A 15 7.67 -0.91 -20.77
CA ASN A 15 8.12 -0.73 -19.39
C ASN A 15 8.66 0.70 -19.30
N GLN A 16 7.79 1.68 -19.06
CA GLN A 16 8.23 3.01 -18.67
C GLN A 16 9.02 2.83 -17.37
N SER A 17 10.19 3.47 -17.30
CA SER A 17 11.03 3.39 -16.11
C SER A 17 10.20 3.81 -14.89
N ARG A 18 10.36 3.08 -13.78
CA ARG A 18 9.66 3.38 -12.51
C ARG A 18 9.89 4.84 -12.07
N ASP A 19 11.03 5.40 -12.46
CA ASP A 19 11.38 6.80 -12.17
C ASP A 19 10.62 7.80 -13.05
N ASP A 20 10.28 7.43 -14.28
CA ASP A 20 9.45 8.28 -15.16
C ASP A 20 8.01 8.35 -14.67
N ILE A 21 7.48 7.25 -14.15
CA ILE A 21 6.15 7.20 -13.53
C ILE A 21 6.17 8.07 -12.26
N ARG A 22 7.19 7.93 -11.41
CA ARG A 22 7.32 8.75 -10.19
C ARG A 22 7.48 10.23 -10.48
N ARG A 23 8.24 10.62 -11.51
CA ARG A 23 8.39 12.02 -11.93
C ARG A 23 7.07 12.58 -12.46
N LYS A 24 6.43 11.89 -13.41
CA LYS A 24 5.12 12.31 -13.93
C LYS A 24 4.09 12.40 -12.81
N VAL A 25 4.01 11.41 -11.93
CA VAL A 25 3.08 11.43 -10.79
C VAL A 25 3.40 12.56 -9.82
N LYS A 26 4.67 12.87 -9.55
CA LYS A 26 5.06 14.03 -8.73
C LYS A 26 4.68 15.35 -9.37
N ASP A 27 4.96 15.52 -10.65
CA ASP A 27 4.63 16.74 -11.41
C ASP A 27 3.11 16.95 -11.44
N PHE A 28 2.35 15.87 -11.66
CA PHE A 28 0.89 15.86 -11.56
C PHE A 28 0.39 16.09 -10.13
N ALA A 29 1.09 15.62 -9.08
CA ALA A 29 0.73 15.76 -7.66
C ALA A 29 0.88 17.20 -7.12
N THR A 30 1.85 17.95 -7.66
CA THR A 30 2.13 19.34 -7.25
C THR A 30 1.14 20.34 -7.84
N GLU A 31 0.54 20.05 -8.99
CA GLU A 31 -0.55 20.84 -9.55
C GLU A 31 -1.87 20.36 -8.97
N LYS A 32 -2.26 20.95 -7.82
CA LYS A 32 -3.58 20.91 -7.17
C LYS A 32 -4.68 20.35 -8.09
N ILE A 33 -5.36 19.25 -7.70
CA ILE A 33 -6.79 18.95 -7.95
C ILE A 33 -7.09 17.50 -7.56
N ALA A 34 -8.25 17.28 -6.95
CA ALA A 34 -8.87 15.96 -6.77
C ALA A 34 -8.73 15.08 -8.03
N TYR A 35 -7.86 14.08 -7.99
CA TYR A 35 -7.62 13.24 -9.16
C TYR A 35 -8.88 12.44 -9.45
N SER A 36 -9.50 12.62 -10.62
CA SER A 36 -10.36 11.56 -11.15
C SER A 36 -9.45 10.39 -11.57
N GLY A 37 -9.83 9.17 -11.24
CA GLY A 37 -8.96 8.01 -11.49
C GLY A 37 -9.67 6.69 -11.34
N TYR A 38 -8.88 5.64 -11.13
CA TYR A 38 -9.40 4.28 -10.98
C TYR A 38 -8.90 3.67 -9.68
N LEU A 39 -9.79 2.96 -8.99
CA LEU A 39 -9.46 2.16 -7.82
C LEU A 39 -9.68 0.68 -8.16
N LEU A 40 -8.61 -0.10 -8.17
CA LEU A 40 -8.66 -1.55 -8.23
C LEU A 40 -8.74 -2.09 -6.80
N TYR A 41 -9.92 -2.53 -6.38
CA TYR A 41 -10.16 -3.11 -5.06
C TYR A 41 -10.05 -4.64 -5.13
N ILE A 42 -9.09 -5.22 -4.42
CA ILE A 42 -8.87 -6.66 -4.34
C ILE A 42 -9.48 -7.13 -3.01
N TRP A 43 -10.62 -7.81 -3.06
CA TRP A 43 -11.33 -8.27 -1.86
C TRP A 43 -10.95 -9.68 -1.41
N ASN A 44 -10.34 -10.46 -2.31
CA ASN A 44 -9.79 -11.77 -2.01
C ASN A 44 -8.49 -11.97 -2.83
N SER A 45 -7.35 -12.00 -2.14
CA SER A 45 -6.02 -12.19 -2.74
C SER A 45 -5.79 -13.60 -3.27
N GLU A 46 -6.35 -14.62 -2.62
CA GLU A 46 -6.20 -16.03 -3.01
C GLU A 46 -6.95 -16.35 -4.31
N LYS A 47 -8.17 -15.81 -4.45
CA LYS A 47 -9.01 -15.99 -5.64
C LYS A 47 -8.81 -14.90 -6.71
N LEU A 48 -7.90 -13.95 -6.46
CA LEU A 48 -7.65 -12.78 -7.32
C LEU A 48 -8.93 -12.03 -7.71
N ALA A 49 -9.90 -12.01 -6.80
CA ALA A 49 -11.19 -11.40 -7.05
C ALA A 49 -11.07 -9.88 -6.85
N MET A 50 -11.28 -9.13 -7.94
CA MET A 50 -10.97 -7.71 -8.03
C MET A 50 -12.07 -6.91 -8.73
N GLU A 51 -12.35 -5.71 -8.19
CA GLU A 51 -13.25 -4.71 -8.77
C GLU A 51 -12.45 -3.53 -9.26
N LEU A 52 -12.71 -3.06 -10.48
CA LEU A 52 -12.22 -1.77 -10.94
C LEU A 52 -13.34 -0.73 -10.80
N LYS A 53 -13.15 0.25 -9.90
CA LYS A 53 -14.09 1.35 -9.69
C LYS A 53 -13.53 2.65 -10.29
N PRO A 54 -14.24 3.28 -11.24
CA PRO A 54 -13.92 4.65 -11.62
C PRO A 54 -14.27 5.60 -10.47
N MET A 55 -13.35 6.48 -10.12
CA MET A 55 -13.50 7.49 -9.09
C MET A 55 -13.54 8.87 -9.75
N VAL A 56 -14.60 9.62 -9.50
CA VAL A 56 -14.75 11.00 -9.99
C VAL A 56 -13.76 11.93 -9.28
N SER A 57 -13.53 11.67 -8.00
CA SER A 57 -12.56 12.34 -7.14
C SER A 57 -11.88 11.29 -6.27
N ILE A 58 -10.55 11.36 -6.19
CA ILE A 58 -9.73 10.54 -5.31
C ILE A 58 -9.37 11.40 -4.11
N GLU A 59 -10.10 11.16 -3.03
CA GLU A 59 -9.81 11.74 -1.73
C GLU A 59 -8.57 11.07 -1.11
N PRO A 60 -7.85 11.76 -0.20
CA PRO A 60 -6.71 11.17 0.51
C PRO A 60 -7.08 9.91 1.29
N THR A 61 -8.36 9.76 1.62
CA THR A 61 -8.91 8.60 2.32
C THR A 61 -10.17 8.15 1.59
N ILE A 62 -10.24 6.86 1.25
CA ILE A 62 -11.41 6.27 0.57
C ILE A 62 -12.04 5.26 1.49
N GLN A 63 -13.36 5.35 1.67
CA GLN A 63 -14.14 4.32 2.33
C GLN A 63 -14.91 3.47 1.30
N ILE A 64 -14.72 2.15 1.36
CA ILE A 64 -15.50 1.23 0.54
C ILE A 64 -16.85 0.99 1.23
N ARG A 65 -17.94 1.51 0.64
CA ARG A 65 -19.29 1.45 1.25
C ARG A 65 -19.73 0.03 1.62
N SER A 66 -19.39 -0.97 0.81
CA SER A 66 -19.82 -2.36 1.04
C SER A 66 -19.14 -3.02 2.24
N THR A 67 -17.85 -2.73 2.48
CA THR A 67 -17.07 -3.34 3.57
C THR A 67 -16.84 -2.40 4.75
N LYS A 68 -17.18 -1.12 4.60
CA LYS A 68 -16.87 -0.01 5.51
C LYS A 68 -15.37 0.19 5.78
N GLU A 69 -14.50 -0.51 5.05
CA GLU A 69 -13.05 -0.40 5.18
C GLU A 69 -12.57 0.96 4.67
N ILE A 70 -11.59 1.50 5.38
CA ILE A 70 -11.00 2.81 5.12
C ILE A 70 -9.57 2.60 4.64
N PHE A 71 -9.24 3.22 3.51
CA PHE A 71 -7.94 3.14 2.86
C PHE A 71 -7.35 4.54 2.72
N GLN A 72 -6.13 4.74 3.20
CA GLN A 72 -5.37 5.92 2.84
C GLN A 72 -4.78 5.76 1.44
N VAL A 73 -5.06 6.74 0.60
CA VAL A 73 -4.54 6.80 -0.76
C VAL A 73 -3.11 7.30 -0.71
N GLY A 74 -2.20 6.45 -1.17
CA GLY A 74 -0.79 6.75 -1.31
C GLY A 74 -0.43 7.06 -2.76
N ILE A 75 0.62 6.42 -3.25
CA ILE A 75 1.14 6.61 -4.60
C ILE A 75 0.34 5.73 -5.57
N PRO A 76 -0.04 6.24 -6.76
CA PRO A 76 -0.68 5.43 -7.78
C PRO A 76 0.24 4.30 -8.24
N ALA A 77 -0.35 3.12 -8.42
CA ALA A 77 0.33 1.93 -8.93
C ALA A 77 0.64 2.03 -10.44
N GLY A 78 -0.10 2.87 -11.17
CA GLY A 78 0.12 3.07 -12.60
C GLY A 78 -0.83 4.10 -13.20
N ILE A 79 -0.89 4.13 -14.53
CA ILE A 79 -1.78 5.01 -15.30
C ILE A 79 -2.65 4.14 -16.21
N LEU A 80 -3.97 4.30 -16.11
CA LEU A 80 -4.96 3.65 -16.95
C LEU A 80 -5.74 4.71 -17.72
N ASN A 81 -5.72 4.65 -19.05
CA ASN A 81 -6.40 5.61 -19.93
C ASN A 81 -6.08 7.08 -19.61
N GLY A 82 -4.82 7.38 -19.28
CA GLY A 82 -4.37 8.72 -18.92
C GLY A 82 -4.73 9.17 -17.49
N LYS A 83 -5.39 8.33 -16.70
CA LYS A 83 -5.75 8.61 -15.30
C LYS A 83 -4.97 7.73 -14.33
N PRO A 84 -4.68 8.19 -13.11
CA PRO A 84 -3.98 7.40 -12.12
C PRO A 84 -4.82 6.20 -11.66
N LEU A 85 -4.15 5.06 -11.47
CA LEU A 85 -4.72 3.81 -11.00
C LEU A 85 -4.15 3.48 -9.61
N PHE A 86 -5.04 3.34 -8.64
CA PHE A 86 -4.72 2.97 -7.28
C PHE A 86 -5.16 1.53 -7.02
N VAL A 87 -4.39 0.80 -6.23
CA VAL A 87 -4.73 -0.58 -5.84
C VAL A 87 -4.98 -0.59 -4.34
N ALA A 88 -6.16 -1.00 -3.93
CA ALA A 88 -6.51 -1.23 -2.54
C ALA A 88 -6.70 -2.74 -2.33
N VAL A 89 -6.14 -3.27 -1.24
CA VAL A 89 -6.25 -4.67 -0.89
C VAL A 89 -6.94 -4.78 0.46
N ARG A 90 -7.96 -5.64 0.53
CA ARG A 90 -8.71 -5.89 1.77
C ARG A 90 -7.77 -6.22 2.93
N GLY A 91 -8.07 -5.69 4.11
CA GLY A 91 -7.25 -5.85 5.31
C GLY A 91 -6.01 -4.95 5.38
N ILE A 92 -5.73 -4.14 4.36
CA ILE A 92 -4.60 -3.20 4.35
C ILE A 92 -5.14 -1.77 4.30
N PRO A 93 -4.88 -0.94 5.32
CA PRO A 93 -5.48 0.40 5.39
C PRO A 93 -4.81 1.43 4.46
N TYR A 94 -4.09 0.99 3.42
CA TYR A 94 -3.34 1.84 2.49
C TYR A 94 -3.38 1.28 1.07
N THR A 95 -3.32 2.15 0.07
CA THR A 95 -3.12 1.70 -1.32
C THR A 95 -1.69 1.18 -1.54
N VAL A 96 -1.56 0.13 -2.34
CA VAL A 96 -0.30 -0.58 -2.59
C VAL A 96 0.22 -0.33 -4.00
N GLU A 97 1.54 -0.24 -4.13
CA GLU A 97 2.21 -0.20 -5.43
C GLU A 97 2.35 -1.63 -5.98
N MET A 98 1.63 -1.92 -7.07
CA MET A 98 1.67 -3.21 -7.76
C MET A 98 1.90 -3.03 -9.25
N ASP A 99 2.78 -3.85 -9.83
CA ASP A 99 3.02 -3.83 -11.27
C ASP A 99 1.84 -4.53 -11.98
N LEU A 100 1.06 -3.76 -12.75
CA LEU A 100 -0.09 -4.26 -13.48
C LEU A 100 0.24 -4.38 -14.97
N THR A 101 -0.09 -5.52 -15.59
CA THR A 101 -0.07 -5.71 -17.04
C THR A 101 -1.43 -5.39 -17.64
N GLN A 102 -1.44 -4.43 -18.55
CA GLN A 102 -2.60 -4.09 -19.35
C GLN A 102 -2.63 -4.94 -20.63
N THR A 103 -3.59 -5.86 -20.74
CA THR A 103 -3.81 -6.63 -21.97
C THR A 103 -5.08 -6.13 -22.66
N LYS A 104 -4.95 -5.61 -23.89
CA LYS A 104 -6.10 -5.22 -24.72
C LYS A 104 -6.66 -6.46 -25.42
N ILE A 105 -7.89 -6.84 -25.12
CA ILE A 105 -8.58 -7.92 -25.83
C ILE A 105 -9.26 -7.31 -27.06
N LYS A 106 -9.08 -7.93 -28.23
CA LYS A 106 -9.53 -7.39 -29.52
C LYS A 106 -11.06 -7.31 -29.69
N ASP A 107 -11.84 -8.03 -28.89
CA ASP A 107 -13.30 -8.15 -29.07
C ASP A 107 -14.13 -7.10 -28.31
N GLY A 108 -13.66 -5.85 -28.30
CA GLY A 108 -14.46 -4.70 -27.86
C GLY A 108 -14.12 -4.22 -26.44
N PHE A 109 -13.43 -3.07 -26.40
CA PHE A 109 -13.32 -2.11 -25.27
C PHE A 109 -12.90 -2.62 -23.87
N LYS A 110 -12.68 -3.92 -23.67
CA LYS A 110 -12.30 -4.48 -22.38
C LYS A 110 -10.78 -4.53 -22.25
N THR A 111 -10.29 -3.74 -21.31
CA THR A 111 -8.91 -3.78 -20.86
C THR A 111 -8.81 -4.79 -19.73
N LEU A 112 -8.05 -5.87 -19.92
CA LEU A 112 -7.81 -6.85 -18.88
C LEU A 112 -6.56 -6.43 -18.10
N LEU A 113 -6.75 -6.00 -16.86
CA LEU A 113 -5.67 -5.77 -15.92
C LEU A 113 -5.32 -7.10 -15.27
N THR A 114 -4.07 -7.53 -15.45
CA THR A 114 -3.51 -8.70 -14.78
C THR A 114 -2.40 -8.23 -13.86
N LEU A 115 -2.28 -8.82 -12.67
CA LEU A 115 -1.11 -8.62 -11.83
C LEU A 115 0.08 -9.29 -12.52
N LYS A 116 1.12 -8.53 -12.84
CA LYS A 116 2.25 -9.05 -13.61
C LYS A 116 3.18 -9.82 -12.68
N GLY A 117 3.20 -11.14 -12.82
CA GLY A 117 4.25 -11.98 -12.24
C GLY A 117 4.27 -12.05 -10.72
N TYR A 118 3.11 -11.91 -10.07
CA TYR A 118 2.99 -12.23 -8.65
C TYR A 118 2.10 -13.47 -8.49
N SER A 119 2.67 -14.55 -7.97
CA SER A 119 1.92 -15.66 -7.37
C SER A 119 1.15 -15.15 -6.13
N ALA A 120 0.08 -15.83 -5.73
CA ALA A 120 -0.69 -15.44 -4.54
C ALA A 120 0.20 -15.29 -3.30
N SER A 121 1.19 -16.18 -3.16
CA SER A 121 2.19 -16.17 -2.08
C SER A 121 3.13 -14.97 -2.15
N GLU A 122 3.55 -14.53 -3.34
CA GLU A 122 4.37 -13.32 -3.50
C GLU A 122 3.58 -12.05 -3.23
N ILE A 123 2.29 -12.02 -3.60
CA ILE A 123 1.39 -10.93 -3.21
C ILE A 123 1.35 -10.87 -1.69
N GLU A 124 1.04 -11.98 -1.03
CA GLU A 124 0.96 -12.06 0.44
C GLU A 124 2.27 -11.66 1.12
N ALA A 125 3.42 -12.16 0.64
CA ALA A 125 4.73 -11.79 1.17
C ALA A 125 5.01 -10.29 1.01
N LYS A 126 4.64 -9.71 -0.14
CA LYS A 126 4.81 -8.27 -0.39
C LYS A 126 3.89 -7.46 0.54
N LEU A 127 2.64 -7.88 0.70
CA LEU A 127 1.69 -7.25 1.61
C LEU A 127 2.19 -7.30 3.06
N ASN A 128 2.65 -8.46 3.53
CA ASN A 128 3.27 -8.62 4.85
C ASN A 128 4.52 -7.76 5.00
N SER A 129 5.35 -7.65 3.96
CA SER A 129 6.53 -6.77 4.00
C SER A 129 6.15 -5.28 4.09
N ILE A 130 5.06 -4.85 3.44
CA ILE A 130 4.55 -3.48 3.50
C ILE A 130 3.95 -3.22 4.88
N TYR A 131 3.16 -4.16 5.40
CA TYR A 131 2.58 -4.10 6.73
C TYR A 131 3.68 -3.96 7.79
N ILE A 132 4.67 -4.87 7.78
CA ILE A 132 5.80 -4.83 8.70
C ILE A 132 6.59 -3.53 8.54
N ASN A 133 6.98 -3.17 7.32
CA ASN A 133 7.79 -1.98 7.11
C ASN A 133 7.07 -0.66 7.36
N ARG A 134 5.73 -0.59 7.36
CA ARG A 134 5.00 0.66 7.64
C ARG A 134 4.49 0.74 9.07
N ILE A 135 3.97 -0.36 9.61
CA ILE A 135 3.42 -0.40 10.97
C ILE A 135 4.53 -0.56 11.99
N PHE A 136 5.53 -1.42 11.73
CA PHE A 136 6.66 -1.59 12.65
C PHE A 136 7.80 -0.60 12.42
N ARG A 137 7.84 0.14 11.31
CA ARG A 137 8.68 1.35 11.22
C ARG A 137 7.94 2.63 11.62
N ALA A 138 6.87 2.52 12.39
CA ALA A 138 6.34 3.67 13.13
C ALA A 138 7.45 4.21 14.05
N LYS A 139 8.18 5.21 13.53
CA LYS A 139 9.40 5.83 14.06
C LYS A 139 10.45 4.82 14.55
N VAL A 140 11.53 4.67 13.78
CA VAL A 140 12.83 4.31 14.35
C VAL A 140 12.99 5.17 15.61
N LEU A 141 13.05 4.54 16.80
CA LEU A 141 13.16 5.24 18.06
C LEU A 141 14.26 6.29 17.90
N SER A 142 13.91 7.57 17.98
CA SER A 142 14.93 8.60 17.86
C SER A 142 15.95 8.37 18.96
N ARG A 143 17.23 8.66 18.70
CA ARG A 143 18.28 8.49 19.71
C ARG A 143 17.89 9.14 21.04
N ASN A 144 17.17 10.26 21.00
CA ASN A 144 16.64 10.96 22.15
C ASN A 144 15.55 10.16 22.90
N MET A 145 14.61 9.52 22.19
CA MET A 145 13.61 8.65 22.82
C MET A 145 14.27 7.44 23.49
N LEU A 146 15.32 6.86 22.89
CA LEU A 146 16.03 5.73 23.47
C LEU A 146 16.79 6.14 24.75
N ILE A 147 17.42 7.32 24.75
CA ILE A 147 18.06 7.89 25.95
C ILE A 147 17.04 8.14 27.06
N LEU A 148 15.89 8.74 26.74
CA LEU A 148 14.83 8.99 27.72
C LEU A 148 14.29 7.69 28.33
N TRP A 149 14.18 6.63 27.52
CA TRP A 149 13.73 5.33 28.00
C TRP A 149 14.73 4.69 28.97
N ILE A 150 16.04 4.78 28.67
CA ILE A 150 17.09 4.32 29.57
C ILE A 150 17.11 5.14 30.87
N LEU A 151 16.99 6.47 30.79
CA LEU A 151 16.93 7.34 31.97
C LEU A 151 15.71 7.00 32.85
N SER A 152 14.56 6.73 32.24
CA SER A 152 13.35 6.31 32.95
C SER A 152 13.52 4.99 33.71
N LEU A 153 14.28 4.04 33.14
CA LEU A 153 14.62 2.79 33.83
C LEU A 153 15.53 3.04 35.03
N ILE A 154 16.56 3.87 34.87
CA ILE A 154 17.50 4.21 35.95
C ILE A 154 16.78 4.94 37.09
N THR A 155 15.93 5.92 36.78
CA THR A 155 15.19 6.66 37.80
C THR A 155 14.20 5.77 38.54
N SER A 156 13.53 4.84 37.85
CA SER A 156 12.64 3.86 38.49
C SER A 156 13.39 2.97 39.50
N VAL A 157 14.59 2.48 39.14
CA VAL A 157 15.43 1.68 40.06
C VAL A 157 15.86 2.51 41.27
N LEU A 158 16.30 3.75 41.05
CA LEU A 158 16.73 4.65 42.14
C LEU A 158 15.58 5.00 43.10
N ILE A 159 14.39 5.31 42.58
CA ILE A 159 13.23 5.59 43.42
C ILE A 159 12.86 4.36 44.25
N THR A 160 12.91 3.18 43.63
CA THR A 160 12.59 1.91 44.31
C THR A 160 13.60 1.61 45.42
N SER A 161 14.90 1.82 45.19
CA SER A 161 15.93 1.59 46.21
C SER A 161 15.86 2.61 47.35
N MET A 162 15.56 3.87 47.06
CA MET A 162 15.34 4.90 48.09
C MET A 162 14.10 4.59 48.93
N GLY A 163 13.00 4.18 48.31
CA GLY A 163 11.79 3.77 49.03
C GLY A 163 12.05 2.58 49.95
N PHE A 164 12.84 1.61 49.50
CA PHE A 164 13.23 0.46 50.31
C PHE A 164 14.13 0.85 51.50
N MET A 165 15.11 1.75 51.29
CA MET A 165 15.95 2.29 52.37
C MET A 165 15.12 3.01 53.45
N VAL A 166 14.21 3.89 53.03
CA VAL A 166 13.32 4.61 53.96
C VAL A 166 12.42 3.64 54.73
N TYR A 167 11.93 2.60 54.06
CA TYR A 167 11.12 1.56 54.70
C TYR A 167 11.90 0.81 55.79
N ILE A 168 13.15 0.42 55.53
CA ILE A 168 14.02 -0.21 56.54
C ILE A 168 14.26 0.74 57.71
N MET A 169 14.62 2.00 57.44
CA MET A 169 14.85 3.01 58.48
C MET A 169 13.61 3.33 59.32
N ALA A 170 12.41 3.05 58.83
CA ALA A 170 11.16 3.26 59.57
C ALA A 170 10.76 2.06 60.44
N ILE A 171 11.39 0.89 60.23
CA ILE A 171 11.15 -0.33 61.00
C ILE A 171 12.15 -0.48 62.16
N ASP A 172 13.40 -0.01 61.95
CA ASP A 172 14.41 0.13 63.01
C ASP A 172 14.09 1.31 63.96
#